data_AF-A0A943LED9-F1
#
_entry.id   AF-A0A943LED9-F1
#
_cell.length_a   1.000
_cell.length_b   1.000
_cell.length_c   1.000
_cell.angle_alpha   90.00
_cell.angle_beta   90.00
_cell.angle_gamma   90.00
#
_symmetry.space_group_name_H-M   'P 1'
#
loop_
_entity.id
_entity.type
_entity.pdbx_description
1 polymer ?
#
loop_
_entity_poly.entity_id
_entity_poly.type
_entity_poly.pdbx_seq_one_letter_code
_entity_poly.pdbx_strand_id
1 'polypeptide(L)'
;MKEFIKEKFHIEVNNLLLENTNIQNRFYTLTHSDETGELFLFIDTKYREDKFSKHRDEVISCWKEIDNKYILEVYLCIDGEDNFGDIEKRDIIFREELPLALEAIVYGDRGIFLGNKSLIDSPIIVYFNSSDPKYNKIERWGKVSDYLIKKDRVQSDFKVPQNIINSRLKDGVIFTLLSSYIEKEMKKIYGPRYVYCPNFSDIMMIKPLSAPLACKGKYIVIIRVKSAGINKNPVNETIIEFLISTDGVKIQSVKNPR
;
A
#
# COMPACT_ATOMS: atom_id res chain seq x y z
N MET A 1 15.63 0.33 -20.90
CA MET A 1 14.54 0.43 -19.91
C MET A 1 15.17 0.93 -18.63
N LYS A 2 14.85 2.15 -18.18
CA LYS A 2 15.31 2.64 -16.88
C LYS A 2 14.72 1.76 -15.79
N GLU A 3 15.53 1.43 -14.80
CA GLU A 3 15.12 0.56 -13.69
C GLU A 3 14.51 1.42 -12.57
N PHE A 4 13.43 0.95 -11.95
CA PHE A 4 12.84 1.61 -10.80
C PHE A 4 13.73 1.44 -9.57
N ILE A 5 14.34 2.54 -9.11
CA ILE A 5 15.23 2.55 -7.94
C ILE A 5 14.48 3.15 -6.76
N LYS A 6 14.16 2.31 -5.77
CA LYS A 6 13.37 2.70 -4.61
C LYS A 6 14.02 3.81 -3.78
N GLU A 7 15.34 3.81 -3.69
CA GLU A 7 16.13 4.78 -2.92
C GLU A 7 16.07 6.19 -3.51
N LYS A 8 15.75 6.30 -4.80
CA LYS A 8 15.55 7.56 -5.54
C LYS A 8 14.07 7.92 -5.68
N PHE A 9 13.18 7.20 -5.00
CA PHE A 9 11.74 7.41 -5.07
C PHE A 9 11.19 7.99 -3.78
N HIS A 10 10.61 9.18 -3.89
CA HIS A 10 10.05 9.93 -2.77
C HIS A 10 8.53 10.00 -2.93
N ILE A 11 7.82 9.81 -1.81
CA ILE A 11 6.36 9.84 -1.78
C ILE A 11 5.92 10.85 -0.73
N GLU A 12 5.06 11.77 -1.12
CA GLU A 12 4.34 12.68 -0.23
C GLU A 12 2.85 12.38 -0.33
N VAL A 13 2.20 12.11 0.81
CA VAL A 13 0.77 11.78 0.88
C VAL A 13 0.06 12.80 1.75
N ASN A 14 -1.01 13.40 1.25
CA ASN A 14 -1.85 14.29 2.05
C ASN A 14 -2.45 13.52 3.24
N ASN A 15 -2.29 14.05 4.46
CA ASN A 15 -2.79 13.43 5.69
C ASN A 15 -4.29 13.12 5.65
N LEU A 16 -5.09 13.91 4.93
CA LEU A 16 -6.53 13.66 4.75
C LEU A 16 -6.82 12.34 4.04
N LEU A 17 -5.85 11.80 3.30
CA LEU A 17 -5.96 10.53 2.57
C LEU A 17 -5.50 9.32 3.39
N LEU A 18 -4.86 9.52 4.55
CA LEU A 18 -4.37 8.41 5.38
C LEU A 18 -5.52 7.59 5.99
N GLU A 19 -6.63 8.26 6.30
CA GLU A 19 -7.84 7.64 6.84
C GLU A 19 -8.96 7.52 5.78
N ASN A 20 -8.78 8.13 4.60
CA ASN A 20 -9.76 8.10 3.52
C ASN A 20 -9.48 6.97 2.52
N THR A 21 -10.39 6.01 2.48
CA THR A 21 -10.34 4.85 1.58
C THR A 21 -11.02 5.09 0.23
N ASN A 22 -11.66 6.26 0.02
CA ASN A 22 -12.28 6.58 -1.26
C ASN A 22 -11.20 6.86 -2.31
N ILE A 23 -11.09 5.94 -3.26
CA ILE A 23 -10.10 5.95 -4.33
C ILE A 23 -10.28 7.14 -5.30
N GLN A 24 -11.51 7.64 -5.48
CA GLN A 24 -11.80 8.77 -6.38
C GLN A 24 -11.27 10.11 -5.86
N ASN A 25 -10.94 10.19 -4.56
CA ASN A 25 -10.34 11.39 -3.98
C ASN A 25 -8.81 11.43 -4.14
N ARG A 26 -8.22 10.47 -4.87
CA ARG A 26 -6.77 10.35 -5.02
C ARG A 26 -6.34 10.84 -6.39
N PHE A 27 -5.58 11.92 -6.37
CA PHE A 27 -4.91 12.52 -7.50
C PHE A 27 -3.41 12.31 -7.32
N TYR A 28 -2.77 11.84 -8.38
CA TYR A 28 -1.35 11.57 -8.41
C TYR A 28 -0.69 12.62 -9.29
N THR A 29 0.40 13.21 -8.81
CA THR A 29 1.31 14.05 -9.59
C THR A 29 2.70 13.45 -9.44
N LEU A 30 3.24 12.90 -10.51
CA LEU A 30 4.59 12.35 -10.53
C LEU A 30 5.50 13.30 -11.29
N THR A 31 6.55 13.76 -10.64
CA THR A 31 7.61 14.58 -11.24
C THR A 31 8.95 13.88 -11.12
N HIS A 32 9.96 14.38 -11.83
CA HIS A 32 11.31 13.85 -11.75
C HIS A 32 12.36 14.95 -11.80
N SER A 33 13.59 14.62 -11.40
CA SER A 33 14.76 15.48 -11.55
C SER A 33 15.69 14.89 -12.61
N ASP A 34 15.90 15.63 -13.70
CA ASP A 34 16.85 15.24 -14.76
C ASP A 34 18.30 15.12 -14.24
N GLU A 35 18.67 15.98 -13.27
CA GLU A 35 20.02 16.02 -12.71
C GLU A 35 20.34 14.79 -11.85
N THR A 36 19.40 14.36 -11.01
CA THR A 36 19.62 13.30 -10.02
C THR A 36 19.02 11.96 -10.43
N GLY A 37 18.06 11.97 -11.35
CA GLY A 37 17.22 10.83 -11.70
C GLY A 37 16.22 10.44 -10.59
N GLU A 38 15.96 11.34 -9.63
CA GLU A 38 14.98 11.10 -8.57
C GLU A 38 13.54 11.27 -9.08
N LEU A 39 12.64 10.46 -8.54
CA LEU A 39 11.21 10.47 -8.81
C LEU A 39 10.46 10.93 -7.56
N PHE A 40 9.51 11.85 -7.74
CA PHE A 40 8.70 12.41 -6.65
C PHE A 40 7.22 12.20 -6.97
N LEU A 41 6.55 11.37 -6.17
CA LEU A 41 5.12 11.16 -6.26
C LEU A 41 4.40 11.94 -5.17
N PHE A 42 3.47 12.79 -5.58
CA PHE A 42 2.53 13.48 -4.69
C PHE A 42 1.15 12.83 -4.82
N ILE A 43 0.59 12.40 -3.70
CA ILE A 43 -0.76 11.82 -3.61
C ILE A 43 -1.63 12.79 -2.79
N ASP A 44 -2.56 13.46 -3.47
CA ASP A 44 -3.36 14.54 -2.87
C ASP A 44 -4.83 14.47 -3.36
N THR A 45 -5.67 15.34 -2.80
CA THR A 45 -7.10 15.51 -3.13
C THR A 45 -7.34 16.31 -4.41
N LYS A 46 -6.27 16.80 -5.04
CA LYS A 46 -6.22 17.50 -6.32
C LYS A 46 -4.80 17.39 -6.91
N TYR A 47 -4.61 17.73 -8.18
CA TYR A 47 -3.26 17.78 -8.75
C TYR A 47 -2.38 18.83 -8.05
N ARG A 48 -1.10 18.50 -7.88
CA ARG A 48 -0.09 19.44 -7.33
C ARG A 48 0.47 20.30 -8.46
N GLU A 49 -0.36 21.21 -8.95
CA GLU A 49 0.01 22.16 -10.01
C GLU A 49 1.22 23.02 -9.60
N ASP A 50 1.42 23.26 -8.30
CA ASP A 50 2.61 23.92 -7.75
C ASP A 50 3.93 23.15 -7.99
N LYS A 51 3.84 21.89 -8.45
CA LYS A 51 4.97 21.03 -8.78
C LYS A 51 5.17 20.84 -10.28
N PHE A 52 4.29 21.38 -11.12
CA PHE A 52 4.43 21.24 -12.57
C PHE A 52 5.71 21.94 -13.03
N SER A 53 6.45 21.29 -13.92
CA SER A 53 7.65 21.90 -14.50
C SER A 53 7.26 22.77 -15.69
N LYS A 54 8.10 23.74 -16.06
CA LYS A 54 7.91 24.49 -17.31
C LYS A 54 7.94 23.60 -18.55
N HIS A 55 8.62 22.46 -18.46
CA HIS A 55 8.69 21.49 -19.54
C HIS A 55 7.44 20.60 -19.62
N ARG A 56 6.57 20.62 -18.60
CA ARG A 56 5.34 19.81 -18.51
C ARG A 56 5.63 18.32 -18.61
N ASP A 57 6.71 17.89 -17.96
CA ASP A 57 7.20 16.50 -17.96
C ASP A 57 6.60 15.67 -16.82
N GLU A 58 5.70 16.27 -16.03
CA GLU A 58 4.94 15.53 -15.03
C GLU A 58 3.98 14.50 -15.66
N VAL A 59 3.78 13.41 -14.94
CA VAL A 59 2.74 12.43 -15.22
C VAL A 59 1.67 12.56 -14.14
N ILE A 60 0.46 12.96 -14.54
CA ILE A 60 -0.64 13.09 -13.58
C ILE A 60 -1.66 11.98 -13.80
N SER A 61 -2.30 11.51 -12.73
CA SER A 61 -3.37 10.51 -12.86
C SER A 61 -4.44 10.62 -11.78
N CYS A 62 -5.61 10.09 -12.08
CA CYS A 62 -6.74 10.04 -11.14
C CYS A 62 -7.58 8.81 -11.41
N TRP A 63 -8.44 8.48 -10.45
CA TRP A 63 -9.37 7.37 -10.57
C TRP A 63 -10.73 7.83 -11.04
N LYS A 64 -11.28 7.10 -12.01
CA LYS A 64 -12.64 7.27 -12.49
C LYS A 64 -13.43 6.00 -12.28
N GLU A 65 -14.71 6.15 -11.96
CA GLU A 65 -15.65 5.04 -11.89
C GLU A 65 -16.64 5.16 -13.05
N ILE A 66 -16.79 4.07 -13.80
CA ILE A 66 -17.75 3.94 -14.89
C ILE A 66 -18.43 2.58 -14.71
N ASP A 67 -19.76 2.57 -14.60
CA ASP A 67 -20.56 1.35 -14.42
C ASP A 67 -20.03 0.43 -13.30
N ASN A 68 -19.74 1.00 -12.12
CA ASN A 68 -19.19 0.33 -10.94
C ASN A 68 -17.82 -0.35 -11.18
N LYS A 69 -17.08 0.08 -12.21
CA LYS A 69 -15.71 -0.34 -12.49
C LYS A 69 -14.78 0.85 -12.44
N TYR A 70 -13.61 0.63 -11.86
CA TYR A 70 -12.58 1.65 -11.78
C TYR A 70 -11.69 1.64 -13.01
N ILE A 71 -11.22 2.82 -13.38
CA ILE A 71 -10.24 3.07 -14.43
C ILE A 71 -9.22 4.05 -13.85
N LEU A 72 -7.93 3.78 -14.03
CA LEU A 72 -6.88 4.76 -13.75
C LEU A 72 -6.66 5.56 -15.04
N GLU A 73 -7.05 6.83 -15.02
CA GLU A 73 -6.78 7.77 -16.11
C GLU A 73 -5.46 8.46 -15.86
N VAL A 74 -4.57 8.44 -16.85
CA VAL A 74 -3.22 9.02 -16.80
C VAL A 74 -3.11 10.04 -17.92
N TYR A 75 -2.58 11.21 -17.62
CA TYR A 75 -2.51 12.33 -18.55
C TYR A 75 -1.06 12.80 -18.70
N LEU A 76 -0.65 13.00 -19.95
CA LEU A 76 0.67 13.45 -20.36
C LEU A 76 0.51 14.70 -21.23
N CYS A 77 1.40 15.68 -21.07
CA CYS A 77 1.44 16.87 -21.93
C CYS A 77 2.58 16.73 -22.95
N ILE A 78 2.23 16.39 -24.20
CA ILE A 78 3.23 16.15 -25.24
C ILE A 78 3.77 17.47 -25.80
N ASP A 79 2.94 18.52 -25.85
CA ASP A 79 3.30 19.82 -26.43
C ASP A 79 4.43 20.52 -25.65
N GLY A 80 4.44 20.38 -24.31
CA GLY A 80 5.27 21.23 -23.46
C GLY A 80 4.81 22.70 -23.46
N GLU A 81 5.34 23.53 -22.55
CA GLU A 81 4.95 24.95 -22.48
C GLU A 81 5.76 25.85 -23.43
N ASP A 82 6.95 25.42 -23.84
CA ASP A 82 7.97 26.30 -24.44
C ASP A 82 8.26 26.08 -25.94
N ASN A 83 7.53 25.24 -26.70
CA ASN A 83 7.81 24.98 -28.13
C ASN A 83 9.26 24.53 -28.47
N PHE A 84 10.11 24.25 -27.48
CA PHE A 84 11.54 23.98 -27.64
C PHE A 84 11.87 22.49 -27.87
N GLY A 85 10.87 21.61 -27.79
CA GLY A 85 11.00 20.18 -28.06
C GLY A 85 10.28 19.80 -29.35
N ASP A 86 10.94 19.01 -30.18
CA ASP A 86 10.28 18.28 -31.26
C ASP A 86 9.21 17.37 -30.63
N ILE A 87 7.92 17.67 -30.88
CA ILE A 87 6.76 16.93 -30.34
C ILE A 87 6.94 15.42 -30.58
N GLU A 88 7.56 15.05 -31.70
CA GLU A 88 7.91 13.66 -32.01
C GLU A 88 8.87 13.06 -30.97
N LYS A 89 9.93 13.78 -30.61
CA LYS A 89 10.89 13.33 -29.58
C LYS A 89 10.23 13.24 -28.22
N ARG A 90 9.36 14.19 -27.86
CA ARG A 90 8.63 14.15 -26.58
C ARG A 90 7.70 12.95 -26.51
N ASP A 91 6.94 12.66 -27.57
CA ASP A 91 6.10 11.46 -27.66
C ASP A 91 6.94 10.18 -27.48
N ILE A 92 8.09 10.09 -28.17
CA ILE A 92 9.02 8.95 -28.02
C ILE A 92 9.50 8.81 -26.57
N ILE A 93 9.99 9.89 -25.96
CA ILE A 93 10.50 9.88 -24.58
C ILE A 93 9.40 9.48 -23.60
N PHE A 94 8.21 10.07 -23.70
CA PHE A 94 7.09 9.69 -22.84
C PHE A 94 6.76 8.21 -22.99
N ARG A 95 6.69 7.68 -24.21
CA ARG A 95 6.41 6.25 -24.44
C ARG A 95 7.48 5.34 -23.85
N GLU A 96 8.75 5.75 -23.90
CA GLU A 96 9.87 5.00 -23.32
C GLU A 96 9.86 5.02 -21.78
N GLU A 97 9.49 6.14 -21.17
CA GLU A 97 9.53 6.37 -19.73
C GLU A 97 8.22 6.02 -19.00
N LEU A 98 7.09 5.99 -19.73
CA LEU A 98 5.76 5.75 -19.15
C LEU A 98 5.67 4.45 -18.35
N PRO A 99 6.29 3.32 -18.73
CA PRO A 99 6.29 2.14 -17.88
C PRO A 99 6.87 2.38 -16.48
N LEU A 100 7.95 3.17 -16.37
CA LEU A 100 8.57 3.53 -15.09
C LEU A 100 7.65 4.48 -14.30
N ALA A 101 7.01 5.44 -14.97
CA ALA A 101 6.06 6.35 -14.33
C ALA A 101 4.83 5.62 -13.76
N LEU A 102 4.26 4.68 -14.52
CA LEU A 102 3.15 3.86 -14.08
C LEU A 102 3.56 2.94 -12.91
N GLU A 103 4.76 2.34 -12.97
CA GLU A 103 5.32 1.57 -11.86
C GLU A 103 5.48 2.43 -10.60
N ALA A 104 5.96 3.67 -10.72
CA ALA A 104 6.11 4.60 -9.61
C ALA A 104 4.77 4.99 -8.98
N ILE A 105 3.75 5.33 -9.78
CA ILE A 105 2.41 5.66 -9.31
C ILE A 105 1.79 4.46 -8.57
N VAL A 106 1.82 3.28 -9.21
CA VAL A 106 1.24 2.06 -8.64
C VAL A 106 1.99 1.61 -7.39
N TYR A 107 3.32 1.66 -7.38
CA TYR A 107 4.11 1.31 -6.22
C TYR A 107 3.93 2.31 -5.07
N GLY A 108 3.83 3.60 -5.38
CA GLY A 108 3.70 4.66 -4.38
C GLY A 108 2.42 4.59 -3.57
N ASP A 109 1.32 4.18 -4.18
CA ASP A 109 0.02 4.00 -3.51
C ASP A 109 -0.37 2.53 -3.31
N ARG A 110 0.60 1.60 -3.37
CA ARG A 110 0.35 0.16 -3.30
C ARG A 110 -0.51 -0.30 -2.11
N GLY A 111 -0.55 0.49 -1.04
CA GLY A 111 -1.38 0.25 0.14
C GLY A 111 -2.88 0.23 -0.19
N ILE A 112 -3.36 1.07 -1.11
CA ILE A 112 -4.79 1.15 -1.47
C ILE A 112 -5.26 -0.04 -2.31
N PHE A 113 -4.33 -0.75 -2.96
CA PHE A 113 -4.61 -1.96 -3.75
C PHE A 113 -4.69 -3.22 -2.89
N LEU A 114 -4.24 -3.17 -1.64
CA LEU A 114 -4.25 -4.34 -0.75
C LEU A 114 -5.69 -4.84 -0.51
N GLY A 115 -5.98 -6.04 -0.99
CA GLY A 115 -7.30 -6.66 -0.84
C GLY A 115 -8.39 -6.12 -1.77
N ASN A 116 -8.10 -5.12 -2.60
CA ASN A 116 -9.06 -4.53 -3.54
C ASN A 116 -8.82 -5.02 -4.97
N LYS A 117 -9.37 -6.21 -5.28
CA LYS A 117 -9.22 -6.83 -6.61
C LYS A 117 -9.78 -5.95 -7.73
N SER A 118 -10.88 -5.23 -7.48
CA SER A 118 -11.45 -4.32 -8.49
C SER A 118 -10.48 -3.23 -8.93
N LEU A 119 -9.62 -2.73 -8.02
CA LEU A 119 -8.60 -1.75 -8.37
C LEU A 119 -7.40 -2.38 -9.08
N ILE A 120 -6.97 -3.56 -8.64
CA ILE A 120 -5.85 -4.29 -9.26
C ILE A 120 -6.14 -4.66 -10.71
N ASP A 121 -7.38 -5.07 -11.00
CA ASP A 121 -7.82 -5.48 -12.33
C ASP A 121 -8.22 -4.30 -13.24
N SER A 122 -8.18 -3.06 -12.72
CA SER A 122 -8.56 -1.85 -13.46
C SER A 122 -7.66 -1.61 -14.66
N PRO A 123 -8.23 -1.26 -15.83
CA PRO A 123 -7.45 -0.81 -16.97
C PRO A 123 -6.79 0.55 -16.66
N ILE A 124 -5.62 0.76 -17.28
CA ILE A 124 -4.96 2.06 -17.32
C ILE A 124 -5.20 2.67 -18.70
N ILE A 125 -5.78 3.86 -18.72
CA ILE A 125 -6.05 4.63 -19.93
C ILE A 125 -5.16 5.87 -19.91
N VAL A 126 -4.35 6.02 -20.94
CA VAL A 126 -3.36 7.11 -21.04
C VAL A 126 -3.78 8.07 -22.13
N TYR A 127 -3.85 9.35 -21.77
CA TYR A 127 -4.15 10.47 -22.63
C TYR A 127 -2.85 11.19 -22.95
N PHE A 128 -2.36 11.00 -24.18
CA PHE A 128 -1.25 11.75 -24.76
C PHE A 128 -1.84 13.07 -25.29
N ASN A 129 -1.88 14.11 -24.46
CA ASN A 129 -2.51 15.37 -24.83
C ASN A 129 -1.56 16.20 -25.70
N SER A 130 -2.02 16.54 -26.89
CA SER A 130 -1.31 17.40 -27.83
C SER A 130 -2.29 18.24 -28.65
N SER A 131 -1.85 19.42 -29.05
CA SER A 131 -2.51 20.26 -30.05
C SER A 131 -2.36 19.70 -31.46
N ASP A 132 -1.34 18.86 -31.72
CA ASP A 132 -1.19 18.12 -32.97
C ASP A 132 -2.04 16.82 -32.95
N PRO A 133 -3.03 16.66 -33.84
CA PRO A 133 -3.85 15.45 -33.93
C PRO A 133 -3.08 14.14 -34.16
N LYS A 134 -1.85 14.21 -34.70
CA LYS A 134 -0.97 13.05 -34.86
C LYS A 134 -0.57 12.47 -33.51
N TYR A 135 -0.35 13.32 -32.51
CA TYR A 135 0.12 12.94 -31.18
C TYR A 135 -0.96 12.98 -30.10
N ASN A 136 -2.11 13.62 -30.38
CA ASN A 136 -3.27 13.57 -29.51
C ASN A 136 -3.93 12.18 -29.53
N LYS A 137 -3.60 11.32 -28.56
CA LYS A 137 -4.00 9.91 -28.54
C LYS A 137 -4.54 9.48 -27.18
N ILE A 138 -5.49 8.55 -27.21
CA ILE A 138 -6.00 7.84 -26.04
C ILE A 138 -5.67 6.37 -26.24
N GLU A 139 -4.90 5.80 -25.32
CA GLU A 139 -4.36 4.46 -25.45
C GLU A 139 -4.58 3.64 -24.18
N ARG A 140 -4.73 2.33 -24.36
CA ARG A 140 -4.79 1.39 -23.24
C ARG A 140 -3.38 0.88 -22.93
N TRP A 141 -2.91 1.13 -21.73
CA TRP A 141 -1.59 0.72 -21.24
C TRP A 141 -1.73 -0.38 -20.18
N GLY A 142 -2.38 -1.49 -20.56
CA GLY A 142 -2.55 -2.65 -19.67
C GLY A 142 -3.53 -2.42 -18.52
N LYS A 143 -3.21 -3.01 -17.36
CA LYS A 143 -3.95 -2.93 -16.10
C LYS A 143 -2.99 -2.59 -14.96
N VAL A 144 -3.52 -2.14 -13.82
CA VAL A 144 -2.72 -1.85 -12.62
C VAL A 144 -1.85 -3.04 -12.20
N SER A 145 -2.36 -4.27 -12.31
CA SER A 145 -1.60 -5.49 -12.04
C SER A 145 -0.29 -5.64 -12.83
N ASP A 146 -0.20 -5.03 -14.01
CA ASP A 146 0.96 -5.16 -14.90
C ASP A 146 2.15 -4.34 -14.40
N TYR A 147 1.88 -3.33 -13.56
CA TYR A 147 2.86 -2.40 -12.99
C TYR A 147 3.07 -2.58 -11.47
N LEU A 148 2.45 -3.61 -10.89
CA LEU A 148 2.85 -4.05 -9.55
C LEU A 148 4.26 -4.64 -9.65
N ILE A 149 5.22 -4.03 -8.94
CA ILE A 149 6.61 -4.51 -8.92
C ILE A 149 6.63 -6.02 -8.62
N LYS A 150 7.01 -6.81 -9.64
CA LYS A 150 7.27 -8.24 -9.47
C LYS A 150 8.53 -8.38 -8.63
N LYS A 151 8.50 -9.28 -7.65
CA LYS A 151 9.62 -9.54 -6.72
C LYS A 151 10.96 -9.83 -7.40
N ASP A 152 10.96 -10.10 -8.71
CA ASP A 152 12.11 -10.54 -9.50
C ASP A 152 12.95 -9.40 -10.11
N ARG A 153 12.52 -8.12 -10.02
CA ARG A 153 13.28 -6.96 -10.57
C ARG A 153 14.12 -6.20 -9.55
N VAL A 154 14.07 -6.55 -8.27
CA VAL A 154 15.02 -6.00 -7.30
C VAL A 154 16.28 -6.84 -7.39
N GLN A 155 17.31 -6.33 -8.07
CA GLN A 155 18.65 -6.91 -8.01
C GLN A 155 19.02 -7.18 -6.54
N SER A 156 19.34 -8.45 -6.29
CA SER A 156 20.05 -9.00 -5.14
C SER A 156 21.15 -8.02 -4.70
N ASP A 157 21.04 -7.37 -3.54
CA ASP A 157 21.84 -7.81 -2.39
C ASP A 157 21.30 -7.35 -1.03
N PHE A 158 20.06 -6.85 -0.96
CA PHE A 158 19.43 -6.62 0.34
C PHE A 158 18.65 -7.86 0.80
N LYS A 159 19.26 -8.69 1.65
CA LYS A 159 18.51 -9.68 2.43
C LYS A 159 17.60 -8.97 3.44
N VAL A 160 16.45 -8.46 2.99
CA VAL A 160 15.32 -8.22 3.89
C VAL A 160 14.77 -9.59 4.25
N PRO A 161 14.68 -9.96 5.54
CA PRO A 161 14.00 -11.20 5.93
C PRO A 161 12.54 -11.13 5.46
N GLN A 162 12.16 -11.99 4.51
CA GLN A 162 10.81 -12.09 3.92
C GLN A 162 9.72 -12.52 4.92
N ASN A 163 10.04 -12.55 6.21
CA ASN A 163 9.14 -12.93 7.29
C ASN A 163 8.44 -11.75 7.98
N ILE A 164 8.79 -10.48 7.74
CA ILE A 164 8.30 -9.34 8.57
C ILE A 164 7.02 -8.68 8.00
N ILE A 165 6.89 -8.53 6.68
CA ILE A 165 5.71 -7.85 6.08
C ILE A 165 4.52 -8.80 5.97
N ASN A 166 4.77 -10.07 5.63
CA ASN A 166 3.77 -11.13 5.66
C ASN A 166 3.37 -11.51 7.10
N SER A 167 4.22 -11.31 8.11
CA SER A 167 3.79 -11.50 9.50
C SER A 167 2.91 -10.33 9.93
N ARG A 168 3.33 -9.06 9.79
CA ARG A 168 2.54 -7.92 10.32
C ARG A 168 1.09 -7.83 9.79
N LEU A 169 0.84 -8.15 8.51
CA LEU A 169 -0.52 -8.23 7.97
C LEU A 169 -1.29 -9.46 8.47
N LYS A 170 -0.64 -10.63 8.58
CA LYS A 170 -1.25 -11.84 9.18
C LYS A 170 -1.54 -11.64 10.67
N ASP A 171 -0.60 -11.05 11.38
CA ASP A 171 -0.65 -10.74 12.79
C ASP A 171 -1.72 -9.69 13.05
N GLY A 172 -1.81 -8.65 12.20
CA GLY A 172 -2.86 -7.63 12.24
C GLY A 172 -4.25 -8.24 12.14
N VAL A 173 -4.50 -9.14 11.17
CA VAL A 173 -5.78 -9.85 11.04
C VAL A 173 -6.09 -10.70 12.28
N ILE A 174 -5.09 -11.42 12.81
CA ILE A 174 -5.24 -12.23 14.02
C ILE A 174 -5.54 -11.36 15.24
N PHE A 175 -4.86 -10.23 15.39
CA PHE A 175 -5.13 -9.28 16.47
C PHE A 175 -6.52 -8.68 16.34
N THR A 176 -6.97 -8.29 15.14
CA THR A 176 -8.34 -7.82 14.92
C THR A 176 -9.37 -8.88 15.33
N LEU A 177 -9.16 -10.15 14.95
CA LEU A 177 -10.04 -11.26 15.33
C LEU A 177 -10.09 -11.47 16.85
N LEU A 178 -8.97 -11.28 17.54
CA LEU A 178 -8.84 -11.59 18.97
C LEU A 178 -9.03 -10.38 19.89
N SER A 179 -9.15 -9.16 19.34
CA SER A 179 -9.14 -7.90 20.11
C SER A 179 -10.18 -7.86 21.22
N SER A 180 -11.43 -8.27 20.94
CA SER A 180 -12.50 -8.27 21.94
C SER A 180 -12.25 -9.25 23.09
N TYR A 181 -11.65 -10.40 22.79
CA TYR A 181 -11.31 -11.42 23.78
C TYR A 181 -10.14 -10.95 24.65
N ILE A 182 -9.10 -10.40 24.03
CA ILE A 182 -7.94 -9.85 24.72
C ILE A 182 -8.38 -8.71 25.63
N GLU A 183 -9.12 -7.73 25.12
CA GLU A 183 -9.58 -6.58 25.91
C GLU A 183 -10.44 -7.02 27.11
N LYS A 184 -11.32 -8.00 26.92
CA LYS A 184 -12.14 -8.56 28.01
C LYS A 184 -11.28 -9.19 29.11
N GLU A 185 -10.24 -9.95 28.76
CA GLU A 185 -9.35 -10.55 29.77
C GLU A 185 -8.46 -9.50 30.44
N MET A 186 -7.92 -8.56 29.67
CA MET A 186 -7.07 -7.51 30.23
C MET A 186 -7.84 -6.58 31.19
N LYS A 187 -9.13 -6.30 30.92
CA LYS A 187 -10.00 -5.57 31.86
C LYS A 187 -10.26 -6.31 33.16
N LYS A 188 -10.26 -7.65 33.17
CA LYS A 188 -10.36 -8.44 34.41
C LYS A 188 -9.08 -8.34 35.24
N ILE A 189 -7.92 -8.32 34.58
CA ILE A 189 -6.60 -8.33 35.24
C ILE A 189 -6.23 -6.92 35.74
N TYR A 190 -6.35 -5.92 34.87
CA TYR A 190 -5.87 -4.55 35.11
C TYR A 190 -6.99 -3.54 35.43
N GLY A 191 -8.24 -4.00 35.44
CA GLY A 191 -9.42 -3.20 35.78
C GLY A 191 -10.18 -2.63 34.58
N PRO A 192 -11.38 -2.10 34.80
CA PRO A 192 -12.33 -1.74 33.73
C PRO A 192 -11.88 -0.60 32.82
N ARG A 193 -10.89 0.20 33.26
CA ARG A 193 -10.32 1.32 32.50
C ARG A 193 -9.20 0.92 31.54
N TYR A 194 -8.81 -0.36 31.52
CA TYR A 194 -7.79 -0.84 30.60
C TYR A 194 -8.27 -0.71 29.15
N VAL A 195 -7.44 -0.10 28.30
CA VAL A 195 -7.67 0.01 26.85
C VAL A 195 -6.62 -0.83 26.14
N TYR A 196 -7.09 -1.83 25.39
CA TYR A 196 -6.21 -2.70 24.64
C TYR A 196 -5.64 -1.99 23.40
N CYS A 197 -4.34 -2.12 23.19
CA CYS A 197 -3.65 -1.60 22.02
C CYS A 197 -2.82 -2.72 21.35
N PRO A 198 -3.16 -3.11 20.10
CA PRO A 198 -2.44 -4.16 19.37
C PRO A 198 -0.94 -3.91 19.20
N ASN A 199 -0.51 -2.65 19.12
CA ASN A 199 0.90 -2.29 18.95
C ASN A 199 1.78 -2.69 20.15
N PHE A 200 1.19 -3.05 21.30
CA PHE A 200 1.88 -3.58 22.47
C PHE A 200 1.70 -5.10 22.63
N SER A 201 1.36 -5.79 21.55
CA SER A 201 1.14 -7.23 21.54
C SER A 201 2.00 -7.91 20.49
N ASP A 202 2.47 -9.11 20.80
CA ASP A 202 3.27 -9.94 19.90
C ASP A 202 2.67 -11.35 19.84
N ILE A 203 2.50 -11.91 18.63
CA ILE A 203 2.13 -13.33 18.47
C ILE A 203 3.38 -14.16 18.73
N MET A 204 3.35 -14.97 19.78
CA MET A 204 4.45 -15.85 20.16
C MET A 204 4.50 -17.12 19.31
N MET A 205 3.33 -17.68 18.97
CA MET A 205 3.26 -18.96 18.26
C MET A 205 1.89 -19.14 17.59
N ILE A 206 1.89 -19.73 16.39
CA ILE A 206 0.69 -20.26 15.73
C ILE A 206 0.96 -21.73 15.41
N LYS A 207 0.09 -22.63 15.89
CA LYS A 207 0.21 -24.07 15.67
C LYS A 207 -1.07 -24.62 15.03
N PRO A 208 -1.02 -25.17 13.80
CA PRO A 208 -2.15 -25.89 13.22
C PRO A 208 -2.41 -27.19 13.99
N LEU A 209 -3.67 -27.48 14.26
CA LEU A 209 -4.15 -28.74 14.84
C LEU A 209 -4.88 -29.62 13.81
N SER A 210 -5.31 -29.04 12.68
CA SER A 210 -5.93 -29.77 11.58
C SER A 210 -4.92 -30.13 10.49
N ALA A 211 -5.17 -31.24 9.78
CA ALA A 211 -4.37 -31.63 8.62
C ALA A 211 -4.45 -30.56 7.49
N PRO A 212 -3.43 -30.43 6.62
CA PRO A 212 -3.35 -29.40 5.58
C PRO A 212 -4.52 -29.33 4.58
N LEU A 213 -5.33 -30.38 4.50
CA LEU A 213 -6.48 -30.52 3.58
C LEU A 213 -7.83 -30.61 4.31
N ALA A 214 -7.87 -30.37 5.63
CA ALA A 214 -9.11 -30.42 6.38
C ALA A 214 -9.98 -29.19 6.04
N CYS A 215 -11.25 -29.41 5.68
CA CYS A 215 -12.21 -28.34 5.40
C CYS A 215 -12.50 -27.44 6.62
N LYS A 216 -12.17 -27.91 7.84
CA LYS A 216 -12.27 -27.14 9.08
C LYS A 216 -10.90 -27.03 9.75
N GLY A 217 -10.27 -25.88 9.61
CA GLY A 217 -9.00 -25.55 10.27
C GLY A 217 -9.18 -25.30 11.76
N LYS A 218 -8.26 -25.83 12.58
CA LYS A 218 -8.11 -25.54 14.00
C LYS A 218 -6.69 -25.08 14.26
N TYR A 219 -6.53 -24.02 15.05
CA TYR A 219 -5.25 -23.41 15.36
C TYR A 219 -5.14 -23.09 16.84
N ILE A 220 -3.97 -23.32 17.41
CA ILE A 220 -3.57 -22.69 18.67
C ILE A 220 -2.80 -21.43 18.35
N VAL A 221 -3.20 -20.31 18.95
CA VAL A 221 -2.50 -19.03 18.83
C VAL A 221 -2.13 -18.56 20.23
N ILE A 222 -0.84 -18.32 20.47
CA ILE A 222 -0.33 -17.80 21.74
C ILE A 222 0.09 -16.35 21.51
N ILE A 223 -0.48 -15.44 22.31
CA ILE A 223 -0.22 -14.01 22.24
C ILE A 223 0.38 -13.54 23.56
N ARG A 224 1.38 -12.66 23.46
CA ARG A 224 1.87 -11.86 24.57
C ARG A 224 1.31 -10.45 24.46
N VAL A 225 0.74 -9.94 25.53
CA VAL A 225 0.25 -8.56 25.65
C VAL A 225 1.07 -7.85 26.72
N LYS A 226 1.66 -6.72 26.36
CA LYS A 226 2.44 -5.88 27.27
C LYS A 226 1.55 -4.72 27.74
N SER A 227 1.42 -4.53 29.05
CA SER A 227 0.73 -3.35 29.59
C SER A 227 1.74 -2.24 29.87
N ALA A 228 1.60 -1.10 29.19
CA ALA A 228 2.36 0.10 29.51
C ALA A 228 1.93 0.65 30.88
N GLY A 229 2.89 0.85 31.78
CA GLY A 229 2.64 1.64 32.99
C GLY A 229 2.47 3.12 32.64
N ILE A 230 2.10 3.94 33.63
CA ILE A 230 1.85 5.40 33.51
C ILE A 230 3.04 6.15 32.82
N ASN A 231 4.24 5.56 32.84
CA ASN A 231 5.46 6.09 32.21
C ASN A 231 5.82 5.49 30.84
N LYS A 232 4.87 4.90 30.09
CA LYS A 232 5.07 4.30 28.75
C LYS A 232 6.10 3.16 28.63
N ASN A 233 6.75 2.76 29.72
CA ASN A 233 7.51 1.51 29.77
C ASN A 233 6.56 0.33 30.05
N PRO A 234 6.65 -0.78 29.31
CA PRO A 234 5.87 -1.99 29.61
C PRO A 234 6.34 -2.58 30.95
N VAL A 235 5.42 -2.67 31.92
CA VAL A 235 5.73 -3.12 33.30
C VAL A 235 5.28 -4.56 33.55
N ASN A 236 4.22 -5.01 32.87
CA ASN A 236 3.68 -6.37 33.05
C ASN A 236 3.42 -7.04 31.69
N GLU A 237 3.62 -8.35 31.65
CA GLU A 237 3.31 -9.19 30.50
C GLU A 237 2.19 -10.19 30.84
N THR A 238 1.20 -10.31 29.95
CA THR A 238 0.17 -11.33 30.00
C THR A 238 0.28 -12.22 28.76
N ILE A 239 0.35 -13.53 28.96
CA ILE A 239 0.34 -14.53 27.89
C ILE A 239 -1.04 -15.16 27.82
N ILE A 240 -1.68 -15.10 26.65
CA ILE A 240 -3.01 -15.67 26.39
C ILE A 240 -2.91 -16.72 25.29
N GLU A 241 -3.48 -17.89 25.54
CA GLU A 241 -3.57 -18.99 24.58
C GLU A 241 -5.01 -19.11 24.06
N PHE A 242 -5.15 -19.11 22.74
CA PHE A 242 -6.42 -19.21 22.04
C PHE A 242 -6.50 -20.49 21.21
N LEU A 243 -7.68 -21.11 21.22
CA LEU A 243 -8.09 -22.08 20.21
C LEU A 243 -9.00 -21.38 19.20
N ILE A 244 -8.57 -21.30 17.95
CA ILE A 244 -9.32 -20.73 16.83
C ILE A 244 -9.80 -21.86 15.94
N SER A 245 -11.08 -21.86 15.59
CA SER A 245 -11.69 -22.83 14.69
C SER A 245 -12.81 -22.18 13.88
N THR A 246 -13.36 -22.91 12.92
CA THR A 246 -14.59 -22.50 12.19
C THR A 246 -15.77 -22.25 13.10
N ASP A 247 -15.77 -22.83 14.30
CA ASP A 247 -16.86 -22.74 15.27
C ASP A 247 -16.64 -21.57 16.26
N GLY A 248 -15.60 -20.76 16.04
CA GLY A 248 -15.26 -19.56 16.82
C GLY A 248 -13.94 -19.65 17.59
N VAL A 249 -13.73 -18.66 18.46
CA VAL A 249 -12.53 -18.48 19.29
C VAL A 249 -12.83 -18.86 20.74
N LYS A 250 -11.94 -19.65 21.36
CA LYS A 250 -11.97 -19.99 22.79
C LYS A 250 -10.63 -19.67 23.44
N ILE A 251 -10.66 -19.10 24.65
CA ILE A 251 -9.46 -18.90 25.47
C ILE A 251 -9.16 -20.22 26.19
N GLN A 252 -7.96 -20.76 26.02
CA GLN A 252 -7.50 -21.98 26.69
C GLN A 252 -6.77 -21.68 28.00
N SER A 253 -5.92 -20.64 28.03
CA SER A 253 -5.21 -20.25 29.24
C SER A 253 -4.83 -18.76 29.24
N VAL A 254 -4.66 -18.19 30.43
CA VAL A 254 -4.18 -16.84 30.68
C VAL A 254 -3.12 -16.90 31.79
N LYS A 255 -1.90 -16.43 31.53
CA LYS A 255 -0.77 -16.48 32.47
C LYS A 255 -0.10 -15.12 32.58
N ASN A 256 0.22 -14.72 33.80
CA ASN A 256 1.04 -13.53 34.08
C ASN A 256 2.38 -14.00 34.64
N PRO A 257 3.39 -14.26 33.80
CA PRO A 257 4.74 -14.52 34.28
C PRO A 257 5.21 -13.28 35.06
N ARG A 258 5.53 -13.48 36.35
CA ARG A 258 6.15 -12.46 37.20
C ARG A 258 7.61 -12.27 36.82
#